data_AF-A0AA39N5R2-F1
#
_entry.id   AF-A0AA39N5R2-F1
#
_cell.length_a   1.000
_cell.length_b   1.000
_cell.length_c   1.000
_cell.angle_alpha   90.00
_cell.angle_beta   90.00
_cell.angle_gamma   90.00
#
_symmetry.space_group_name_H-M   'P 1'
#
loop_
_entity.id
_entity.type
_entity.pdbx_description
1 polymer ?
#
loop_
_entity_poly.entity_id
_entity_poly.type
_entity_poly.pdbx_seq_one_letter_code
_entity_poly.pdbx_strand_id
1 'polypeptide(L)'
;TQEDQDKVDEEARRKATKDLVQSWMDRLQLISLITTFFASVEASLLQVSTPNKGDDTSAWERACNAGLLGALVVHVTASFISFFAAFFLIRFKVTEANKEELKAGGTVQPDEIWCANPRLVQAGPFYDQLPLDLLNKCRSLTILFSVFGFILALMGILCLAWATQPVSVSIFTTLCLGVCLAA
;
A
#
# COMPACT_ATOMS: atom_id res chain seq x y z
N THR A 1 27.36 -5.27 31.92
CA THR A 1 27.79 -6.65 31.58
C THR A 1 27.37 -6.97 30.15
N GLN A 2 27.77 -8.11 29.57
CA GLN A 2 27.31 -8.51 28.23
C GLN A 2 25.77 -8.59 28.15
N GLU A 3 25.13 -9.00 29.25
CA GLU A 3 23.67 -9.01 29.41
C GLU A 3 23.03 -7.62 29.29
N ASP A 4 23.69 -6.56 29.79
CA ASP A 4 23.18 -5.20 29.66
C ASP A 4 23.27 -4.71 28.21
N GLN A 5 24.30 -5.13 27.47
CA GLN A 5 24.44 -4.80 26.05
C GLN A 5 23.36 -5.51 25.21
N ASP A 6 23.11 -6.79 25.48
CA ASP A 6 22.08 -7.57 24.79
C ASP A 6 20.68 -6.95 24.99
N LYS A 7 20.38 -6.47 26.21
CA LYS A 7 19.12 -5.77 26.52
C LYS A 7 18.98 -4.47 25.71
N VAL A 8 20.04 -3.66 25.64
CA VAL A 8 20.03 -2.40 24.89
C VAL A 8 19.84 -2.66 23.39
N ASP A 9 20.49 -3.68 22.83
CA ASP A 9 20.37 -4.04 21.41
C ASP A 9 18.99 -4.61 21.06
N GLU A 10 18.35 -5.34 21.98
CA GLU A 10 16.97 -5.82 21.80
C GLU A 10 15.96 -4.67 21.86
N GLU A 11 16.14 -3.72 22.77
CA GLU A 11 15.32 -2.52 22.85
C GLU A 11 15.43 -1.64 21.61
N ALA A 12 16.66 -1.46 21.10
CA ALA A 12 16.91 -0.74 19.86
C ALA A 12 16.22 -1.39 18.65
N ARG A 13 16.30 -2.72 18.52
CA ARG A 13 15.61 -3.49 17.47
C ARG A 13 14.08 -3.40 17.57
N ARG A 14 13.54 -3.47 18.78
CA ARG A 14 12.10 -3.33 19.03
C ARG A 14 11.60 -1.93 18.67
N LYS A 15 12.35 -0.89 19.04
CA LYS A 15 12.03 0.50 18.70
C LYS A 15 12.03 0.71 17.19
N ALA A 16 13.08 0.25 16.49
CA ALA A 16 13.14 0.32 15.03
C ALA A 16 11.95 -0.38 14.37
N THR A 17 11.55 -1.56 14.86
CA THR A 17 10.40 -2.30 14.34
C THR A 17 9.08 -1.55 14.55
N LYS A 18 8.87 -0.95 15.73
CA LYS A 18 7.68 -0.14 16.02
C LYS A 18 7.60 1.12 15.17
N ASP A 19 8.70 1.84 15.05
CA ASP A 19 8.79 3.07 14.24
C ASP A 19 8.52 2.77 12.76
N LEU A 20 9.08 1.66 12.26
CA LEU A 20 8.75 1.15 10.93
C LEU A 20 7.24 0.91 10.85
N VAL A 21 6.69 0.00 11.66
CA VAL A 21 5.27 -0.41 11.57
C VAL A 21 4.31 0.79 11.63
N GLN A 22 4.59 1.78 12.48
CA GLN A 22 3.83 3.01 12.53
C GLN A 22 3.89 3.76 11.19
N SER A 23 5.08 4.01 10.66
CA SER A 23 5.24 4.67 9.36
C SER A 23 4.56 3.89 8.22
N TRP A 24 4.58 2.56 8.27
CA TRP A 24 3.90 1.71 7.29
C TRP A 24 2.38 1.83 7.37
N MET A 25 1.81 1.85 8.56
CA MET A 25 0.37 2.03 8.76
C MET A 25 -0.12 3.36 8.16
N ASP A 26 0.58 4.45 8.46
CA ASP A 26 0.26 5.78 7.95
C ASP A 26 0.33 5.82 6.41
N ARG A 27 1.36 5.20 5.82
CA ARG A 27 1.54 5.13 4.36
C ARG A 27 0.48 4.24 3.68
N LEU A 28 0.16 3.08 4.24
CA LEU A 28 -0.83 2.16 3.66
C LEU A 28 -2.23 2.77 3.70
N GLN A 29 -2.58 3.43 4.79
CA GLN A 29 -3.84 4.15 4.92
C GLN A 29 -3.91 5.30 3.91
N LEU A 30 -2.84 6.11 3.77
CA LEU A 30 -2.76 7.17 2.77
C LEU A 30 -2.94 6.63 1.35
N ILE A 31 -2.23 5.56 0.99
CA ILE A 31 -2.34 4.97 -0.36
C ILE A 31 -3.76 4.48 -0.61
N SER A 32 -4.36 3.72 0.32
CA SER A 32 -5.73 3.22 0.17
C SER A 32 -6.74 4.35 -0.01
N LEU A 33 -6.60 5.45 0.75
CA LEU A 33 -7.44 6.64 0.60
C LEU A 33 -7.30 7.27 -0.80
N ILE A 34 -6.06 7.48 -1.25
CA ILE A 34 -5.78 8.08 -2.56
C ILE A 34 -6.32 7.20 -3.69
N THR A 35 -6.02 5.90 -3.69
CA THR A 35 -6.44 4.99 -4.76
C THR A 35 -7.96 4.84 -4.80
N THR A 36 -8.64 4.88 -3.65
CA THR A 36 -10.11 4.82 -3.62
C THR A 36 -10.75 6.11 -4.14
N PHE A 37 -10.14 7.27 -3.83
CA PHE A 37 -10.57 8.55 -4.38
C PHE A 37 -10.45 8.57 -5.91
N PHE A 38 -9.31 8.14 -6.46
CA PHE A 38 -9.13 8.06 -7.92
C PHE A 38 -10.07 7.05 -8.57
N ALA A 39 -10.26 5.87 -7.97
CA ALA A 39 -11.27 4.91 -8.42
C ALA A 39 -12.68 5.54 -8.51
N SER A 40 -13.07 6.38 -7.54
CA SER A 40 -14.36 7.08 -7.59
C SER A 40 -14.43 8.09 -8.75
N VAL A 41 -13.35 8.82 -9.02
CA VAL A 41 -13.28 9.76 -10.15
C VAL A 41 -13.34 9.02 -11.47
N GLU A 42 -12.59 7.93 -11.61
CA GLU A 42 -12.57 7.09 -12.81
C GLU A 42 -13.92 6.44 -13.10
N ALA A 43 -14.62 5.95 -12.07
CA ALA A 43 -15.99 5.43 -12.21
C ALA A 43 -16.96 6.51 -12.70
N SER A 44 -16.82 7.74 -12.18
CA SER A 44 -17.65 8.88 -12.61
C SER A 44 -17.37 9.26 -14.07
N LEU A 45 -16.10 9.24 -14.49
CA LEU A 45 -15.71 9.50 -15.88
C LEU A 45 -16.22 8.40 -16.83
N LEU A 46 -16.14 7.14 -16.43
CA LEU A 46 -16.70 6.01 -17.19
C LEU A 46 -18.21 6.14 -17.41
N GLN A 47 -18.95 6.57 -16.37
CA GLN A 47 -20.40 6.75 -16.48
C GLN A 47 -20.77 7.78 -17.57
N VAL A 48 -19.95 8.81 -17.78
CA VAL A 48 -20.15 9.82 -18.82
C VAL A 48 -19.62 9.37 -20.19
N SER A 49 -18.63 8.48 -20.21
CA SER A 49 -17.92 8.06 -21.43
C SER A 49 -18.47 6.78 -22.06
N THR A 50 -19.45 6.13 -21.42
CA THR A 50 -20.03 4.87 -21.90
C THR A 50 -20.89 5.13 -23.15
N PRO A 51 -20.59 4.50 -24.30
CA PRO A 51 -21.31 4.73 -25.55
C PRO A 51 -22.76 4.26 -25.45
N ASN A 52 -23.67 4.98 -26.11
CA ASN A 52 -25.06 4.57 -26.16
C ASN A 52 -25.23 3.37 -27.11
N LYS A 53 -26.11 2.43 -26.76
CA LYS A 53 -26.23 1.14 -27.46
C LYS A 53 -26.76 1.34 -28.89
N GLY A 54 -25.85 1.39 -29.86
CA GLY A 54 -26.17 1.57 -31.29
C GLY A 54 -25.20 2.46 -32.07
N ASP A 55 -24.29 3.17 -31.40
CA ASP A 55 -23.27 4.00 -32.07
C ASP A 55 -22.03 3.19 -32.49
N ASP A 56 -21.51 3.52 -33.68
CA ASP A 56 -20.20 3.05 -34.15
C ASP A 56 -19.10 3.70 -33.30
N THR A 57 -18.76 3.05 -32.18
CA THR A 57 -17.77 3.56 -31.22
C THR A 57 -16.42 3.86 -31.86
N SER A 58 -15.95 5.11 -31.67
CA SER A 58 -14.66 5.54 -32.16
C SER A 58 -13.51 4.77 -31.49
N ALA A 59 -12.37 4.63 -32.18
CA ALA A 59 -11.19 3.96 -31.61
C ALA A 59 -10.73 4.63 -30.30
N TRP A 60 -10.90 5.96 -30.19
CA TRP A 60 -10.57 6.73 -29.00
C TRP A 60 -11.52 6.50 -27.84
N GLU A 61 -12.82 6.33 -28.07
CA GLU A 61 -13.76 5.91 -27.02
C GLU A 61 -13.44 4.52 -26.48
N ARG A 62 -13.11 3.57 -27.37
CA ARG A 62 -12.72 2.20 -26.96
C ARG A 62 -11.45 2.23 -26.13
N ALA A 63 -10.46 3.01 -26.54
CA ALA A 63 -9.21 3.19 -25.79
C ALA A 63 -9.43 3.90 -24.45
N CYS A 64 -10.28 4.94 -24.42
CA CYS A 64 -10.68 5.65 -23.20
C CYS A 64 -11.33 4.69 -22.19
N ASN A 65 -12.35 3.96 -22.62
CA ASN A 65 -13.09 3.05 -21.75
C ASN A 65 -12.20 1.91 -21.24
N ALA A 66 -11.32 1.36 -22.08
CA ALA A 66 -10.34 0.36 -21.64
C ALA A 66 -9.32 0.94 -20.65
N GLY A 67 -8.82 2.15 -20.89
CA GLY A 67 -7.85 2.84 -20.02
C GLY A 67 -8.44 3.17 -18.65
N LEU A 68 -9.61 3.82 -18.62
CA LEU A 68 -10.29 4.20 -17.37
C LEU A 68 -10.77 2.98 -16.57
N LEU A 69 -11.33 1.96 -17.23
CA LEU A 69 -11.74 0.73 -16.55
C LEU A 69 -10.53 -0.06 -16.02
N GLY A 70 -9.45 -0.10 -16.80
CA GLY A 70 -8.19 -0.69 -16.36
C GLY A 70 -7.62 0.02 -15.13
N ALA A 71 -7.58 1.36 -15.17
CA ALA A 71 -7.13 2.18 -14.04
C ALA A 71 -7.97 1.92 -12.78
N LEU A 72 -9.30 1.92 -12.93
CA LEU A 72 -10.25 1.62 -11.86
C LEU A 72 -9.97 0.28 -11.18
N VAL A 73 -9.84 -0.78 -11.97
CA VAL A 73 -9.56 -2.13 -11.44
C VAL A 73 -8.22 -2.15 -10.70
N VAL A 74 -7.20 -1.53 -11.27
CA VAL A 74 -5.85 -1.50 -10.70
C VAL A 74 -5.81 -0.67 -9.41
N HIS A 75 -6.47 0.48 -9.33
CA HIS A 75 -6.55 1.28 -8.11
C HIS A 75 -7.36 0.61 -7.01
N VAL A 76 -8.49 -0.03 -7.36
CA VAL A 76 -9.30 -0.79 -6.40
C VAL A 76 -8.48 -1.95 -5.83
N THR A 77 -7.79 -2.73 -6.68
CA THR A 77 -6.92 -3.82 -6.21
C THR A 77 -5.77 -3.33 -5.33
N ALA A 78 -5.13 -2.20 -5.65
CA ALA A 78 -4.12 -1.58 -4.78
C ALA A 78 -4.70 -1.17 -3.41
N SER A 79 -5.94 -0.64 -3.38
CA SER A 79 -6.63 -0.29 -2.13
C SER A 79 -6.92 -1.54 -1.28
N PHE A 80 -7.45 -2.61 -1.89
CA PHE A 80 -7.71 -3.87 -1.18
C PHE A 80 -6.43 -4.47 -0.58
N ILE A 81 -5.35 -4.54 -1.35
CA ILE A 81 -4.05 -5.05 -0.88
C ILE A 81 -3.54 -4.21 0.31
N SER A 82 -3.64 -2.88 0.22
CA SER A 82 -3.20 -1.97 1.29
C SER A 82 -4.05 -2.10 2.57
N PHE A 83 -5.36 -2.30 2.40
CA PHE A 83 -6.29 -2.51 3.50
C PHE A 83 -5.98 -3.82 4.25
N PHE A 84 -5.77 -4.93 3.56
CA PHE A 84 -5.38 -6.19 4.20
C PHE A 84 -4.03 -6.09 4.92
N ALA A 85 -3.04 -5.42 4.31
CA ALA A 85 -1.75 -5.18 4.96
C ALA A 85 -1.88 -4.41 6.27
N ALA A 86 -2.76 -3.40 6.33
CA ALA A 86 -3.02 -2.65 7.55
C ALA A 86 -3.58 -3.53 8.67
N PHE A 87 -4.47 -4.49 8.38
CA PHE A 87 -4.96 -5.43 9.41
C PHE A 87 -3.86 -6.30 10.01
N PHE A 88 -2.96 -6.82 9.18
CA PHE A 88 -1.83 -7.60 9.67
C PHE A 88 -0.92 -6.77 10.58
N LEU A 89 -0.67 -5.50 10.22
CA LEU A 89 0.11 -4.58 11.06
C LEU A 89 -0.60 -4.23 12.37
N ILE A 90 -1.91 -4.01 12.36
CA ILE A 90 -2.69 -3.77 13.58
C ILE A 90 -2.59 -4.98 14.51
N ARG A 91 -2.79 -6.19 13.98
CA ARG A 91 -2.65 -7.44 14.75
C ARG A 91 -1.26 -7.54 15.38
N PHE A 92 -0.21 -7.26 14.61
CA PHE A 92 1.15 -7.24 15.12
C PHE A 92 1.34 -6.23 16.26
N LYS A 93 0.84 -4.99 16.12
CA LYS A 93 0.93 -3.98 17.19
C LYS A 93 0.20 -4.39 18.46
N VAL A 94 -0.98 -5.02 18.34
CA VAL A 94 -1.74 -5.52 19.49
C VAL A 94 -0.99 -6.65 20.20
N THR A 95 -0.43 -7.60 19.45
CA THR A 95 0.38 -8.69 20.02
C THR A 95 1.61 -8.16 20.75
N GLU A 96 2.32 -7.20 20.17
CA GLU A 96 3.47 -6.57 20.81
C GLU A 96 3.09 -5.77 22.05
N ALA A 97 1.97 -5.02 22.02
CA ALA A 97 1.47 -4.30 23.18
C ALA A 97 1.13 -5.24 24.35
N ASN A 98 0.44 -6.35 24.08
CA ASN A 98 0.10 -7.34 25.10
C ASN A 98 1.37 -7.97 25.72
N LYS A 99 2.39 -8.25 24.90
CA LYS A 99 3.69 -8.74 25.38
C LYS A 99 4.39 -7.75 26.30
N GLU A 100 4.22 -6.45 26.07
CA GLU A 100 4.76 -5.40 26.94
C GLU A 100 3.99 -5.28 28.25
N GLU A 101 2.67 -5.42 28.22
CA GLU A 101 1.85 -5.46 29.43
C GLU A 101 2.21 -6.65 30.32
N LEU A 102 2.44 -7.83 29.75
CA LEU A 102 2.89 -9.02 30.50
C LEU A 102 4.27 -8.81 31.14
N LYS A 103 5.19 -8.12 30.46
CA LYS A 103 6.50 -7.77 31.01
C LYS A 103 6.41 -6.69 32.12
N ALA A 104 5.48 -5.74 31.99
CA ALA A 104 5.29 -4.65 32.96
C ALA A 104 4.46 -5.08 34.18
N GLY A 105 3.53 -6.02 34.03
CA GLY A 105 2.64 -6.54 35.06
C GLY A 105 3.24 -7.64 35.95
N GLY A 106 4.57 -7.65 36.13
CA GLY A 106 5.28 -8.65 36.92
C GLY A 106 4.91 -8.68 38.41
N THR A 107 3.79 -9.31 38.76
CA THR A 107 3.51 -9.87 40.10
C THR A 107 2.74 -11.18 39.97
N VAL A 108 3.38 -12.23 39.45
CA VAL A 108 3.37 -13.60 40.03
C VAL A 108 4.63 -14.31 39.51
N GLN A 109 5.64 -14.45 40.37
CA GLN A 109 6.54 -15.61 40.32
C GLN A 109 6.05 -16.59 41.39
N PRO A 110 6.25 -17.90 41.20
CA PRO A 110 7.42 -18.44 41.90
C PRO A 110 8.18 -19.51 41.06
N ASP A 111 9.52 -19.51 41.23
CA ASP A 111 10.50 -20.59 40.90
C ASP A 111 10.60 -21.10 39.43
N GLU A 112 11.74 -21.43 38.82
CA GLU A 112 13.05 -21.88 39.29
C GLU A 112 14.04 -21.91 38.08
N ILE A 113 15.35 -21.79 38.37
CA ILE A 113 16.50 -22.26 37.57
C ILE A 113 16.96 -21.37 36.38
N TRP A 114 17.84 -20.44 36.77
CA TRP A 114 18.83 -19.78 35.92
C TRP A 114 19.95 -20.76 35.51
N CYS A 115 19.71 -21.51 34.44
CA CYS A 115 20.78 -22.20 33.69
C CYS A 115 20.71 -21.77 32.22
N ALA A 116 21.14 -20.54 31.93
CA ALA A 116 21.39 -20.09 30.56
C ALA A 116 22.72 -20.68 30.08
N ASN A 117 22.64 -21.79 29.36
CA ASN A 117 23.76 -22.44 28.68
C ASN A 117 24.14 -21.61 27.42
N PRO A 118 25.40 -21.20 27.19
CA PRO A 118 25.76 -20.14 26.23
C PRO A 118 25.90 -20.60 24.76
N ARG A 119 25.16 -21.64 24.33
CA ARG A 119 25.27 -22.21 22.97
C ARG A 119 23.92 -22.51 22.28
N LEU A 120 22.79 -22.14 22.87
CA LEU A 120 21.44 -22.35 22.34
C LEU A 120 20.60 -21.15 22.84
N VAL A 121 20.31 -20.09 22.08
CA VAL A 121 19.21 -19.99 21.11
C VAL A 121 19.60 -18.99 20.02
N GLN A 122 20.21 -19.55 18.98
CA GLN A 122 19.93 -19.17 17.60
C GLN A 122 18.42 -19.39 17.36
N ALA A 123 17.73 -18.34 16.90
CA ALA A 123 16.35 -18.30 16.37
C ALA A 123 15.36 -19.39 16.88
N GLY A 124 14.41 -19.00 17.74
CA GLY A 124 13.22 -19.83 17.96
C GLY A 124 12.45 -20.02 16.63
N PRO A 125 11.78 -21.16 16.41
CA PRO A 125 11.14 -21.51 15.12
C PRO A 125 9.96 -20.61 14.72
N PHE A 126 9.60 -19.65 15.58
CA PHE A 126 8.58 -18.62 15.34
C PHE A 126 9.14 -17.19 15.45
N TYR A 127 10.44 -17.05 15.68
CA TYR A 127 11.16 -15.77 15.62
C TYR A 127 11.80 -15.54 14.24
N ASP A 128 11.95 -16.62 13.47
CA ASP A 128 12.34 -16.59 12.06
C ASP A 128 11.17 -16.13 11.19
N GLN A 129 11.39 -15.01 10.51
CA GLN A 129 10.50 -14.33 9.57
C GLN A 129 9.30 -13.63 10.22
N LEU A 130 9.59 -12.49 10.87
CA LEU A 130 8.61 -11.41 10.97
C LEU A 130 7.99 -11.21 9.57
N PRO A 131 6.65 -11.17 9.41
CA PRO A 131 5.97 -11.04 8.13
C PRO A 131 6.22 -9.70 7.41
N LEU A 132 7.30 -9.01 7.77
CA LEU A 132 7.87 -7.87 7.07
C LEU A 132 8.20 -8.21 5.62
N ASP A 133 8.60 -9.45 5.31
CA ASP A 133 8.91 -9.80 3.92
C ASP A 133 7.64 -9.85 3.05
N LEU A 134 6.54 -10.39 3.61
CA LEU A 134 5.22 -10.32 2.98
C LEU A 134 4.72 -8.88 2.89
N LEU A 135 4.94 -8.07 3.93
CA LEU A 135 4.59 -6.66 3.96
C LEU A 135 5.38 -5.85 2.91
N ASN A 136 6.66 -6.16 2.72
CA ASN A 136 7.53 -5.49 1.76
C ASN A 136 7.11 -5.83 0.32
N LYS A 137 6.79 -7.10 0.05
CA LYS A 137 6.21 -7.54 -1.23
C LYS A 137 4.86 -6.88 -1.49
N CYS A 138 3.99 -6.88 -0.49
CA CYS A 138 2.68 -6.24 -0.55
C CYS A 138 2.79 -4.75 -0.89
N ARG A 139 3.67 -4.02 -0.20
CA ARG A 139 3.95 -2.61 -0.49
C ARG A 139 4.53 -2.38 -1.87
N SER A 140 5.46 -3.22 -2.31
CA SER A 140 6.01 -3.13 -3.67
C SER A 140 4.91 -3.31 -4.72
N LEU A 141 4.02 -4.29 -4.51
CA LEU A 141 2.88 -4.53 -5.39
C LEU A 141 1.88 -3.37 -5.36
N THR A 142 1.53 -2.86 -4.18
CA THR A 142 0.67 -1.68 -4.04
C THR A 142 1.23 -0.48 -4.79
N ILE A 143 2.53 -0.19 -4.64
CA ILE A 143 3.18 0.93 -5.32
C ILE A 143 3.17 0.69 -6.83
N LEU A 144 3.51 -0.51 -7.28
CA LEU A 144 3.51 -0.88 -8.70
C LEU A 144 2.12 -0.71 -9.32
N PHE A 145 1.09 -1.25 -8.67
CA PHE A 145 -0.29 -1.11 -9.13
C PHE A 145 -0.73 0.34 -9.12
N SER A 146 -0.42 1.12 -8.08
CA SER A 146 -0.77 2.54 -8.04
C SER A 146 -0.16 3.31 -9.21
N VAL A 147 1.14 3.12 -9.49
CA VAL A 147 1.82 3.76 -10.63
C VAL A 147 1.20 3.32 -11.96
N PHE A 148 0.96 2.01 -12.14
CA PHE A 148 0.36 1.49 -13.36
C PHE A 148 -1.07 2.02 -13.57
N GLY A 149 -1.86 2.10 -12.50
CA GLY A 149 -3.20 2.69 -12.53
C GLY A 149 -3.17 4.17 -12.90
N PHE A 150 -2.22 4.96 -12.37
CA PHE A 150 -2.06 6.36 -12.76
C PHE A 150 -1.72 6.53 -14.24
N ILE A 151 -0.85 5.68 -14.80
CA ILE A 151 -0.52 5.72 -16.23
C ILE A 151 -1.76 5.41 -17.07
N LEU A 152 -2.51 4.36 -16.70
CA LEU A 152 -3.76 4.00 -17.38
C LEU A 152 -4.81 5.11 -17.27
N ALA A 153 -4.92 5.77 -16.11
CA ALA A 153 -5.86 6.86 -15.88
C ALA A 153 -5.54 8.07 -16.77
N LEU A 154 -4.27 8.50 -16.80
CA LEU A 154 -3.82 9.60 -17.64
C LEU A 154 -4.03 9.28 -19.12
N MET A 155 -3.71 8.06 -19.55
CA MET A 155 -3.97 7.61 -20.91
C MET A 155 -5.47 7.61 -21.23
N GLY A 156 -6.31 7.13 -20.32
CA GLY A 156 -7.77 7.13 -20.46
C GLY A 156 -8.35 8.54 -20.60
N ILE A 157 -7.91 9.48 -19.75
CA ILE A 157 -8.30 10.89 -19.80
C ILE A 157 -7.85 11.55 -21.12
N LEU A 158 -6.65 11.25 -21.61
CA LEU A 158 -6.18 11.74 -22.90
C LEU A 158 -7.06 11.21 -24.03
N CYS A 159 -7.33 9.90 -24.06
CA CYS A 159 -8.23 9.31 -25.05
C CYS A 159 -9.64 9.93 -24.98
N LEU A 160 -10.15 10.22 -23.78
CA LEU A 160 -11.43 10.91 -23.60
C LEU A 160 -11.41 12.33 -24.19
N ALA A 161 -10.34 13.08 -23.95
CA ALA A 161 -10.17 14.42 -24.51
C ALA A 161 -10.11 14.40 -26.04
N TRP A 162 -9.47 13.39 -26.63
CA TRP A 162 -9.44 13.22 -28.09
C TRP A 162 -10.74 12.69 -28.68
N ALA A 163 -11.55 11.98 -27.89
CA ALA A 163 -12.85 11.47 -28.32
C ALA A 163 -13.94 12.54 -28.30
N THR A 164 -13.95 13.42 -27.30
CA THR A 164 -15.10 14.30 -27.02
C THR A 164 -14.86 15.79 -27.29
N GLN A 165 -13.61 16.26 -27.28
CA GLN A 165 -13.29 17.69 -27.33
C GLN A 165 -12.82 18.13 -28.72
N PRO A 166 -12.96 19.42 -29.08
CA PRO A 166 -12.35 19.96 -30.28
C PRO A 166 -10.82 19.84 -30.22
N VAL A 167 -10.20 19.60 -31.39
CA VAL A 167 -8.76 19.30 -31.54
C VAL A 167 -7.85 20.31 -30.84
N SER A 168 -8.21 21.60 -30.83
CA SER A 168 -7.45 22.65 -30.14
C SER A 168 -7.33 22.41 -28.63
N VAL A 169 -8.43 21.98 -27.98
CA VAL A 169 -8.47 21.70 -26.54
C VAL A 169 -7.69 20.43 -26.22
N SER A 170 -7.78 19.40 -27.08
CA SER A 170 -7.07 18.14 -26.89
C SER A 170 -5.55 18.34 -26.99
N ILE A 171 -5.07 19.14 -27.95
CA ILE A 171 -3.63 19.49 -28.08
C ILE A 171 -3.15 20.29 -26.88
N PHE A 172 -3.93 21.27 -26.42
CA PHE A 172 -3.53 22.05 -25.25
C PHE A 172 -3.46 21.17 -23.99
N THR A 173 -4.42 20.26 -23.83
CA THR A 173 -4.47 19.32 -22.69
C THR A 173 -3.28 18.36 -22.70
N THR A 174 -2.88 17.82 -23.85
CA THR A 174 -1.70 16.94 -23.95
C THR A 174 -0.41 17.67 -23.63
N LEU A 175 -0.26 18.92 -24.09
CA LEU A 175 0.90 19.76 -23.77
C LEU A 175 0.99 20.05 -22.28
N CYS A 176 -0.13 20.44 -21.66
CA CYS A 176 -0.19 20.72 -20.23
C CYS A 176 0.19 19.49 -19.40
N LEU A 177 -0.38 18.32 -19.74
CA LEU A 177 -0.06 17.05 -19.08
C LEU A 177 1.42 16.68 -19.26
N GLY A 178 1.97 16.87 -20.46
CA GLY A 178 3.39 16.62 -20.74
C GLY A 178 4.33 17.50 -19.89
N VAL A 179 3.99 18.78 -19.72
CA VAL A 179 4.75 19.70 -18.85
C VAL A 179 4.68 19.25 -17.39
N CYS A 180 3.50 18.86 -16.90
CA CYS A 180 3.33 18.37 -15.53
C CYS A 180 4.09 17.07 -15.23
N LEU A 181 4.29 16.20 -16.23
CA LEU A 181 5.07 14.97 -16.07
C LEU A 181 6.58 15.18 -16.17
N ALA A 182 7.01 16.27 -16.81
CA ALA A 182 8.42 16.58 -17.02
C ALA A 182 9.02 17.50 -15.94
N ALA A 183 8.18 18.23 -15.21
CA ALA A 183 8.56 19.08 -14.09
C ALA A 183 8.85 18.26 -12.82
#